data_AF-A0A7Y7IM71-F1
#
_entry.id   AF-A0A7Y7IM71-F1
#
_cell.length_a   1.000
_cell.length_b   1.000
_cell.length_c   1.000
_cell.angle_alpha   90.00
_cell.angle_beta   90.00
_cell.angle_gamma   90.00
#
_symmetry.space_group_name_H-M   'P 1'
#
loop_
_entity.id
_entity.type
_entity.pdbx_description
1 polymer ?
#
loop_
_entity_poly.entity_id
_entity_poly.type
_entity_poly.pdbx_seq_one_letter_code
_entity_poly.pdbx_strand_id
1 'polypeptide(L)'
;MFQSVRSNVRHASHQGMFASVRRSVGSDILLARHGSAISSMRLDRANARVVARLSDGTFDSAPNLIDPELHMPGRLDDDAKLIAAVCAATVGLAAVMAAVVGMVFSFASPEQLANFTAALGSYSAGM
;
A
#
# COMPACT_ATOMS: atom_id res chain seq x y z
N MET A 1 8.09 -47.44 2.89
CA MET A 1 8.07 -47.40 1.41
C MET A 1 7.90 -45.94 1.00
N PHE A 2 8.98 -45.32 0.52
CA PHE A 2 9.07 -43.89 0.24
C PHE A 2 8.22 -43.51 -0.99
N GLN A 3 7.32 -42.54 -0.86
CA GLN A 3 6.69 -41.90 -2.02
C GLN A 3 7.26 -40.49 -2.23
N SER A 4 7.85 -40.36 -3.41
CA SER A 4 8.51 -39.21 -4.00
C SER A 4 7.55 -38.03 -4.19
N VAL A 5 7.86 -36.90 -3.56
CA VAL A 5 7.16 -35.63 -3.78
C VAL A 5 7.85 -34.90 -4.93
N ARG A 6 7.26 -34.96 -6.12
CA ARG A 6 7.67 -34.13 -7.26
C ARG A 6 7.18 -32.70 -7.06
N SER A 7 8.12 -31.78 -6.88
CA SER A 7 7.93 -30.33 -6.90
C SER A 7 7.45 -29.88 -8.29
N ASN A 8 6.28 -29.24 -8.35
CA ASN A 8 5.76 -28.66 -9.58
C ASN A 8 5.84 -27.13 -9.46
N VAL A 9 6.98 -26.57 -9.86
CA VAL A 9 7.18 -25.11 -9.93
C VAL A 9 6.43 -24.62 -11.16
N ARG A 10 5.24 -24.04 -10.95
CA ARG A 10 4.49 -23.36 -12.03
C ARG A 10 4.98 -21.92 -12.12
N HIS A 11 5.43 -21.56 -13.32
CA HIS A 11 5.77 -20.22 -13.74
C HIS A 11 4.63 -19.23 -13.41
N ALA A 12 4.99 -18.17 -12.68
CA ALA A 12 4.12 -17.04 -12.41
C ALA A 12 3.97 -16.20 -13.69
N SER A 13 2.78 -16.24 -14.29
CA SER A 13 2.35 -15.33 -15.34
C SER A 13 2.08 -13.95 -14.74
N HIS A 14 2.70 -12.94 -15.34
CA HIS A 14 2.41 -11.50 -15.14
C HIS A 14 0.92 -11.21 -15.34
N GLN A 15 0.17 -10.97 -14.26
CA GLN A 15 -1.17 -10.37 -14.29
C GLN A 15 -1.47 -9.70 -12.94
N GLY A 16 -1.71 -8.38 -12.97
CA GLY A 16 -2.40 -7.63 -11.89
C GLY A 16 -1.57 -7.29 -10.65
N MET A 17 -0.77 -6.23 -10.73
CA MET A 17 -0.11 -5.59 -9.59
C MET A 17 -1.14 -4.85 -8.73
N PHE A 18 -1.90 -5.58 -7.91
CA PHE A 18 -2.50 -5.23 -6.60
C PHE A 18 -3.37 -6.43 -6.19
N ALA A 19 -2.74 -7.59 -5.97
CA ALA A 19 -3.42 -8.69 -5.33
C ALA A 19 -3.80 -8.24 -3.91
N SER A 20 -5.08 -7.98 -3.67
CA SER A 20 -5.57 -7.70 -2.32
C SER A 20 -5.12 -8.85 -1.41
N VAL A 21 -4.29 -8.54 -0.43
CA VAL A 21 -3.82 -9.52 0.56
C VAL A 21 -5.06 -9.94 1.34
N ARG A 22 -5.63 -11.09 0.94
CA ARG A 22 -6.82 -11.65 1.55
C ARG A 22 -6.50 -11.98 3.01
N ARG A 23 -6.99 -11.15 3.94
CA ARG A 23 -6.83 -11.38 5.38
C ARG A 23 -7.77 -12.48 5.83
N SER A 24 -7.23 -13.57 6.35
CA SER A 24 -8.02 -14.65 6.96
C SER A 24 -8.50 -14.24 8.34
N VAL A 25 -9.80 -14.01 8.52
CA VAL A 25 -10.37 -13.45 9.77
C VAL A 25 -11.33 -14.37 10.51
N GLY A 26 -11.68 -15.53 9.93
CA GLY A 26 -12.73 -16.39 10.49
C GLY A 26 -12.40 -16.93 11.87
N SER A 27 -11.11 -17.23 12.12
CA SER A 27 -10.63 -17.65 13.44
C SER A 27 -10.80 -16.55 14.48
N ASP A 28 -10.40 -15.32 14.17
CA ASP A 28 -10.46 -14.19 15.10
C ASP A 28 -11.92 -13.85 15.45
N ILE A 29 -12.82 -13.91 14.46
CA ILE A 29 -14.26 -13.72 14.68
C ILE A 29 -14.81 -14.77 15.65
N LEU A 30 -14.47 -16.04 15.47
CA LEU A 30 -14.96 -17.12 16.32
C LEU A 30 -14.36 -17.04 17.72
N LEU A 31 -13.08 -16.71 17.84
CA LEU A 31 -12.41 -16.46 19.12
C LEU A 31 -13.04 -15.29 19.87
N ALA A 32 -13.40 -14.21 19.17
CA ALA A 32 -14.09 -13.08 19.78
C ALA A 32 -15.51 -13.44 20.27
N ARG A 33 -16.22 -14.34 19.58
CA ARG A 33 -17.57 -14.79 19.97
C ARG A 33 -17.57 -15.77 21.13
N HIS A 34 -16.66 -16.74 21.11
CA HIS A 34 -16.74 -17.92 21.98
C HIS A 34 -15.53 -18.09 22.90
N GLY A 35 -14.38 -17.52 22.56
CA GLY A 35 -13.16 -17.62 23.35
C GLY A 35 -12.80 -19.06 23.73
N SER A 36 -12.70 -19.33 25.03
CA SER A 36 -12.35 -20.64 25.58
C SER A 36 -13.44 -21.71 25.43
N ALA A 37 -14.65 -21.35 24.99
CA ALA A 37 -15.71 -22.33 24.73
C ALA A 37 -15.45 -23.15 23.45
N ILE A 38 -14.46 -22.77 22.64
CA ILE A 38 -14.10 -23.50 21.41
C ILE A 38 -13.31 -24.76 21.76
N SER A 39 -13.77 -25.92 21.29
CA SER A 39 -13.06 -27.20 21.41
C SER A 39 -12.19 -27.52 20.19
N SER A 40 -12.61 -27.13 18.99
CA SER A 40 -11.81 -27.27 17.76
C SER A 40 -12.31 -26.32 16.66
N MET A 41 -11.42 -26.00 15.71
CA MET A 41 -11.75 -25.22 14.51
C MET A 41 -11.27 -25.91 13.25
N ARG A 42 -12.00 -25.74 12.15
CA ARG A 42 -11.58 -26.19 10.82
C ARG A 42 -11.89 -25.13 9.76
N LEU A 43 -11.06 -25.08 8.73
CA LEU A 43 -11.31 -24.28 7.54
C LEU A 43 -12.16 -25.09 6.55
N ASP A 44 -13.37 -24.61 6.27
CA ASP A 44 -14.17 -25.04 5.13
C ASP A 44 -13.81 -24.19 3.91
N ARG A 45 -12.93 -24.74 3.07
CA ARG A 45 -12.45 -24.08 1.85
C ARG A 45 -13.52 -23.96 0.77
N ALA A 46 -14.49 -24.89 0.73
CA ALA A 46 -15.54 -24.87 -0.28
C ALA A 46 -16.45 -23.64 -0.10
N ASN A 47 -16.67 -23.26 1.17
CA ASN A 47 -17.51 -22.13 1.52
C ASN A 47 -16.75 -20.92 2.10
N ALA A 48 -15.41 -20.90 1.97
CA ALA A 48 -14.53 -19.85 2.47
C ALA A 48 -14.82 -19.40 3.92
N ARG A 49 -15.10 -20.35 4.82
CA ARG A 49 -15.48 -20.09 6.22
C ARG A 49 -14.68 -20.92 7.20
N VAL A 50 -14.53 -20.43 8.42
CA VAL A 50 -14.05 -21.23 9.55
C VAL A 50 -15.26 -21.75 10.30
N VAL A 51 -15.22 -23.02 10.70
CA VAL A 51 -16.27 -23.67 11.50
C VAL A 51 -15.65 -24.08 12.83
N ALA A 52 -16.24 -23.61 13.94
CA ALA A 52 -15.87 -24.01 15.29
C ALA A 52 -16.84 -25.07 15.82
N ARG A 53 -16.31 -26.04 16.56
CA ARG A 53 -17.07 -26.89 17.46
C ARG A 53 -16.91 -26.35 18.87
N LEU A 54 -18.00 -26.19 19.60
CA LEU A 54 -18.00 -25.69 20.97
C LEU A 54 -17.92 -26.84 21.98
N SER A 55 -17.62 -26.51 23.24
CA SER A 55 -17.49 -27.47 24.34
C SER A 55 -18.81 -28.17 24.68
N ASP A 56 -19.95 -27.54 24.39
CA ASP A 56 -21.30 -28.11 24.54
C ASP A 56 -21.69 -29.03 23.37
N GLY A 57 -20.81 -29.19 22.37
CA GLY A 57 -21.02 -30.02 21.20
C GLY A 57 -21.71 -29.32 20.03
N THR A 58 -22.13 -28.06 20.18
CA THR A 58 -22.73 -27.26 19.11
C THR A 58 -21.66 -26.74 18.12
N PHE A 59 -22.11 -26.13 17.03
CA PHE A 59 -21.25 -25.58 15.99
C PHE A 59 -21.62 -24.14 15.67
N ASP A 60 -20.61 -23.32 15.42
CA ASP A 60 -20.76 -21.98 14.85
C ASP A 60 -19.78 -21.80 13.68
N SER A 61 -20.01 -20.80 12.82
CA SER A 61 -19.15 -20.52 11.68
C SER A 61 -19.00 -19.03 11.39
N ALA A 62 -17.86 -18.65 10.83
CA ALA A 62 -17.57 -17.27 10.44
C ALA A 62 -16.92 -17.21 9.04
N PRO A 63 -17.23 -16.18 8.24
CA PRO A 63 -16.55 -15.97 6.95
C PRO A 63 -15.05 -15.78 7.18
N ASN A 64 -14.22 -16.45 6.38
CA ASN A 64 -12.77 -16.37 6.52
C ASN A 64 -12.16 -15.26 5.66
N LEU A 65 -12.94 -14.54 4.87
CA LEU A 65 -12.44 -13.51 3.97
C LEU A 65 -13.24 -12.24 4.20
N ILE A 66 -12.54 -11.12 4.35
CA ILE A 66 -13.13 -9.79 4.22
C ILE A 66 -13.29 -9.50 2.73
N ASP A 67 -14.46 -8.98 2.35
CA ASP A 67 -14.69 -8.48 1.00
C ASP A 67 -13.67 -7.36 0.68
N PRO A 68 -12.82 -7.50 -0.36
CA PRO A 68 -11.83 -6.48 -0.70
C PRO A 68 -12.45 -5.14 -1.11
N GLU A 69 -13.71 -5.14 -1.55
CA GLU A 69 -14.48 -3.94 -1.92
C GLU A 69 -15.22 -3.32 -0.73
N LEU A 70 -15.06 -3.91 0.47
CA LEU A 70 -15.65 -3.36 1.68
C LEU A 70 -15.01 -2.00 1.98
N HIS A 71 -15.83 -0.96 1.87
CA HIS A 71 -15.45 0.41 2.24
C HIS A 71 -15.30 0.50 3.76
N MET A 72 -14.07 0.34 4.23
CA MET A 72 -13.75 0.51 5.64
C MET A 72 -13.58 2.01 5.92
N PRO A 73 -14.26 2.57 6.94
CA PRO A 73 -14.04 3.97 7.32
C PRO A 73 -12.57 4.18 7.68
N GLY A 74 -11.95 5.19 7.07
CA GLY A 74 -10.51 5.45 7.19
C GLY A 74 -9.61 4.65 6.23
N ARG A 75 -10.17 3.85 5.31
CA ARG A 75 -9.41 3.32 4.18
C ARG A 75 -9.27 4.42 3.14
N LEU A 76 -8.08 5.01 3.08
CA LEU A 76 -7.81 6.18 2.27
C LEU A 76 -7.48 5.77 0.83
N ASP A 77 -8.50 5.40 0.06
CA ASP A 77 -8.36 5.24 -1.39
C ASP A 77 -7.98 6.60 -2.05
N ASP A 78 -8.21 7.71 -1.34
CA ASP A 78 -7.80 9.06 -1.72
C ASP A 78 -6.32 9.37 -1.43
N ASP A 79 -5.61 8.58 -0.61
CA ASP A 79 -4.19 8.84 -0.33
C ASP A 79 -3.34 8.69 -1.59
N ALA A 80 -3.64 7.71 -2.44
CA ALA A 80 -2.92 7.54 -3.70
C ALA A 80 -3.10 8.77 -4.62
N LYS A 81 -4.31 9.34 -4.65
CA LYS A 81 -4.60 10.56 -5.42
C LYS A 81 -3.95 11.78 -4.78
N LEU A 82 -3.95 11.88 -3.46
CA LEU A 82 -3.29 12.95 -2.71
C LEU A 82 -1.77 12.92 -2.92
N ILE A 83 -1.16 11.74 -2.78
CA ILE A 83 0.26 11.52 -3.05
C ILE A 83 0.58 11.87 -4.49
N ALA A 84 -0.23 11.39 -5.45
CA ALA A 84 -0.05 11.73 -6.86
C ALA A 84 -0.16 13.24 -7.11
N ALA A 85 -1.12 13.92 -6.50
CA ALA A 85 -1.32 15.36 -6.62
C ALA A 85 -0.14 16.15 -6.03
N VAL A 86 0.34 15.77 -4.85
CA VAL A 86 1.51 16.40 -4.21
C VAL A 86 2.77 16.17 -5.05
N CYS A 87 3.00 14.95 -5.53
CA CYS A 87 4.11 14.64 -6.44
C CYS A 87 4.02 15.44 -7.74
N ALA A 88 2.83 15.56 -8.34
CA ALA A 88 2.64 16.35 -9.55
C ALA A 88 2.90 17.84 -9.31
N ALA A 89 2.45 18.36 -8.17
CA ALA A 89 2.67 19.75 -7.79
C ALA A 89 4.16 20.06 -7.55
N THR A 90 4.89 19.17 -6.85
CA THR A 90 6.32 19.35 -6.58
C THR A 90 7.16 19.25 -7.85
N VAL A 91 6.90 18.25 -8.70
CA VAL A 91 7.57 18.10 -10.00
C VAL A 91 7.23 19.27 -10.92
N GLY A 92 5.96 19.70 -10.95
CA GLY A 92 5.51 20.86 -11.73
C GLY A 92 6.23 22.14 -11.32
N LEU A 93 6.32 22.42 -10.01
CA LEU A 93 7.04 23.58 -9.50
C LEU A 93 8.53 23.53 -9.84
N ALA A 94 9.17 22.36 -9.68
CA ALA A 94 10.58 22.18 -10.02
C ALA A 94 10.85 22.43 -11.52
N ALA A 95 9.98 21.91 -12.39
CA ALA A 95 10.07 22.13 -13.83
C ALA A 95 9.89 23.61 -14.21
N VAL A 96 8.93 24.30 -13.58
CA VAL A 96 8.72 25.74 -13.79
C VAL A 96 9.97 26.53 -13.37
N MET A 97 10.53 26.25 -12.19
CA MET A 97 11.72 26.94 -11.71
C MET A 97 12.93 26.68 -12.62
N ALA A 98 13.12 25.45 -13.08
CA ALA A 98 14.18 25.13 -14.04
C ALA A 98 14.01 25.88 -15.37
N ALA A 99 12.79 25.99 -15.88
CA ALA A 99 12.50 26.75 -17.09
C ALA A 99 12.75 28.25 -16.91
N VAL A 100 12.37 28.81 -15.76
CA VAL A 100 12.63 30.22 -15.42
C VAL A 100 14.13 30.49 -15.38
N VAL A 101 14.91 29.63 -14.71
CA VAL A 101 16.38 29.75 -14.68
C VAL A 101 16.95 29.69 -16.09
N GLY A 102 16.53 28.71 -16.90
CA GLY A 102 16.95 28.60 -18.31
C GLY A 102 16.67 29.88 -19.11
N MET A 103 15.46 30.44 -18.99
CA MET A 103 15.10 31.70 -19.65
C MET A 103 15.97 32.86 -19.20
N VAL A 104 16.20 33.01 -17.88
CA VAL A 104 17.07 34.09 -17.36
C VAL A 104 18.47 33.98 -17.95
N PHE A 105 19.06 32.78 -17.99
CA PHE A 105 20.38 32.58 -18.62
C PHE A 105 20.40 32.88 -20.11
N SER A 106 19.30 32.63 -20.84
CA SER A 106 19.22 32.91 -22.28
C SER A 106 19.10 34.40 -22.62
N PHE A 107 18.52 35.22 -21.73
CA PHE A 107 18.24 36.63 -22.01
C PHE A 107 19.06 37.64 -21.18
N ALA A 108 19.73 37.21 -20.11
CA ALA A 108 20.52 38.10 -19.28
C ALA A 108 21.86 38.47 -19.92
N SER A 109 22.30 39.72 -19.70
CA SER A 109 23.65 40.14 -20.07
C SER A 109 24.71 39.56 -19.12
N PRO A 110 25.99 39.44 -19.55
CA PRO A 110 27.07 38.95 -18.68
C PRO A 110 27.22 39.74 -17.38
N GLU A 111 26.98 41.05 -17.42
CA GLU A 111 27.06 41.94 -16.27
C GLU A 111 25.91 41.68 -15.27
N GLN A 112 24.70 41.41 -15.78
CA GLN A 112 23.55 41.03 -14.95
C GLN A 112 23.77 39.68 -14.25
N LEU A 113 24.34 38.71 -14.96
CA LEU A 113 24.71 37.40 -14.39
C LEU A 113 25.82 37.52 -13.33
N ALA A 114 26.81 38.39 -13.56
CA ALA A 114 27.87 38.67 -12.59
C ALA A 114 27.30 39.32 -11.31
N ASN A 115 26.40 40.30 -11.45
CA ASN A 115 25.72 40.94 -10.33
C ASN A 115 24.83 39.95 -9.54
N PHE A 116 24.14 39.04 -10.24
CA PHE A 116 23.33 38.00 -9.62
C PHE A 116 24.19 37.00 -8.83
N THR A 117 25.33 36.60 -9.40
CA THR A 117 26.30 35.70 -8.74
C THR A 117 26.92 36.36 -7.51
N ALA A 118 27.29 37.65 -7.61
CA ALA A 118 27.77 38.43 -6.48
C ALA A 118 26.72 38.52 -5.36
N ALA A 119 25.46 38.77 -5.73
CA ALA A 119 24.35 38.79 -4.77
C ALA A 119 24.17 37.42 -4.08
N LEU A 120 24.12 36.32 -4.85
CA LEU A 120 24.04 34.96 -4.30
C LEU A 120 25.20 34.61 -3.36
N GLY A 121 26.42 34.98 -3.72
CA GLY A 121 27.61 34.79 -2.88
C GLY A 121 27.59 35.57 -1.56
N SER A 122 26.89 36.70 -1.52
CA SER A 122 26.69 37.47 -0.26
C SER A 122 25.65 36.87 0.69
N TYR A 123 24.76 35.98 0.24
CA TYR A 123 23.78 35.31 1.13
C TYR A 123 24.37 34.09 1.88
N SER A 124 25.52 33.54 1.46
CA SER A 124 26.12 32.36 2.09
C SER A 124 27.05 32.65 3.27
N ALA A 125 27.20 33.92 3.68
CA ALA A 125 28.13 34.33 4.74
C ALA A 125 27.50 34.37 6.16
N GLY A 126 26.27 33.88 6.34
CA GLY A 126 25.49 34.08 7.57
C GLY A 126 24.72 32.87 8.11
N MET A 127 25.07 31.64 7.73
CA MET A 127 24.62 30.41 8.39
C MET A 127 25.81 29.62 8.92
#